data_AF-B9LQ77-F1
#
_entry.id   AF-B9LQ77-F1
#
_cell.length_a   1.000
_cell.length_b   1.000
_cell.length_c   1.000
_cell.angle_alpha   90.00
_cell.angle_beta   90.00
_cell.angle_gamma   90.00
#
_symmetry.space_group_name_H-M   'P 1'
#
loop_
_entity.id
_entity.type
_entity.pdbx_description
1 polymer ?
#
loop_
_entity_poly.entity_id
_entity_poly.type
_entity_poly.pdbx_seq_one_letter_code
_entity_poly.pdbx_strand_id
1 'polypeptide(L)'
;MNATESGSDRQFTGRDTSRKRLLRAVAAQTAALSAAVHFLWAWPRLAEPADARPYVFLLGGAFTVAIAVATLRADEYRRLYALGAGTLAAFLAGYAGWHGGGTAAALASDPLAIVAKGAEVVGVAAFLALYRLAPPTSVVVERQEEAESGEEEATNGGEAIGDTTASNDEDARA
;
A
#
# COMPACT_ATOMS: atom_id res chain seq x y z
N MET A 1 37.48 -7.89 5.91
CA MET A 1 36.41 -8.49 6.74
C MET A 1 35.82 -7.37 7.61
N ASN A 2 34.74 -6.73 7.15
CA ASN A 2 34.08 -5.62 7.86
C ASN A 2 32.94 -6.17 8.73
N ALA A 3 33.14 -6.18 10.05
CA ALA A 3 32.19 -6.73 11.02
C ALA A 3 31.16 -5.71 11.54
N THR A 4 31.10 -4.49 10.97
CA THR A 4 30.28 -3.39 11.51
C THR A 4 28.92 -3.18 10.84
N GLU A 5 28.65 -3.80 9.68
CA GLU A 5 27.38 -3.60 8.95
C GLU A 5 26.21 -4.45 9.47
N SER A 6 26.46 -5.51 10.25
CA SER A 6 25.42 -6.53 10.48
C SER A 6 24.45 -6.26 11.66
N GLY A 7 24.79 -5.33 12.57
CA GLY A 7 24.01 -5.07 13.78
C GLY A 7 22.90 -4.03 13.60
N SER A 8 23.22 -2.93 12.91
CA SER A 8 22.29 -1.83 12.65
C SER A 8 21.18 -2.28 11.70
N ASP A 9 21.53 -2.96 10.61
CA ASP A 9 20.57 -3.34 9.56
C ASP A 9 19.51 -4.33 10.06
N ARG A 10 19.89 -5.26 10.96
CA ARG A 10 18.95 -6.17 11.62
C ARG A 10 18.00 -5.46 12.59
N GLN A 11 18.47 -4.41 13.26
CA GLN A 11 17.64 -3.63 14.18
C GLN A 11 16.68 -2.69 13.43
N PHE A 12 17.11 -2.13 12.29
CA PHE A 12 16.28 -1.30 11.42
C PHE A 12 15.18 -2.13 10.73
N THR A 13 15.52 -3.27 10.13
CA THR A 13 14.55 -4.17 9.48
C THR A 13 13.48 -4.69 10.45
N GLY A 14 13.87 -5.09 11.67
CA GLY A 14 12.91 -5.51 12.69
C GLY A 14 11.94 -4.40 13.12
N ARG A 15 12.44 -3.18 13.33
CA ARG A 15 11.63 -2.02 13.73
C ARG A 15 10.63 -1.62 12.64
N ASP A 16 11.02 -1.70 11.38
CA ASP A 16 10.15 -1.37 10.26
C ASP A 16 9.00 -2.36 10.12
N THR A 17 9.23 -3.65 10.37
CA THR A 17 8.13 -4.64 10.36
C THR A 17 7.11 -4.41 11.48
N SER A 18 7.56 -4.09 12.70
CA SER A 18 6.67 -3.76 13.83
C SER A 18 5.91 -2.46 13.58
N ARG A 19 6.59 -1.43 13.07
CA ARG A 19 5.98 -0.13 12.74
C ARG A 19 4.93 -0.28 11.66
N LYS A 20 5.21 -1.06 10.61
CA LYS A 20 4.25 -1.38 9.55
C LYS A 20 3.02 -2.12 10.10
N ARG A 21 3.21 -3.13 10.95
CA ARG A 21 2.08 -3.84 11.61
C ARG A 21 1.22 -2.90 12.44
N LEU A 22 1.84 -2.02 13.22
CA LEU A 22 1.13 -1.01 14.01
C LEU A 22 0.33 -0.06 13.10
N LEU A 23 0.94 0.44 12.02
CA LEU A 23 0.25 1.31 11.07
C LEU A 23 -0.95 0.62 10.40
N ARG A 24 -0.83 -0.67 10.06
CA ARG A 24 -1.96 -1.46 9.51
C ARG A 24 -3.09 -1.61 10.53
N ALA A 25 -2.75 -1.86 11.80
CA ALA A 25 -3.74 -1.91 12.86
C ALA A 25 -4.45 -0.55 13.04
N VAL A 26 -3.70 0.55 13.08
CA VAL A 26 -4.26 1.91 13.20
C VAL A 26 -5.14 2.25 12.00
N ALA A 27 -4.69 1.95 10.77
CA ALA A 27 -5.47 2.17 9.57
C ALA A 27 -6.80 1.37 9.58
N ALA A 28 -6.75 0.11 10.01
CA ALA A 28 -7.95 -0.72 10.13
C ALA A 28 -8.89 -0.22 11.24
N GLN A 29 -8.35 0.16 12.40
CA GLN A 29 -9.13 0.68 13.53
C GLN A 29 -9.83 2.00 13.19
N THR A 30 -9.13 2.91 12.53
CA THR A 30 -9.69 4.21 12.12
C THR A 30 -10.75 4.06 11.02
N ALA A 31 -10.52 3.16 10.06
CA ALA A 31 -11.51 2.80 9.06
C ALA A 31 -12.77 2.17 9.68
N ALA A 32 -12.59 1.21 10.60
CA ALA A 32 -13.71 0.59 11.31
C ALA A 32 -14.49 1.60 12.16
N LEU A 33 -13.79 2.49 12.87
CA LEU A 33 -14.42 3.55 13.66
C LEU A 33 -15.20 4.52 12.77
N SER A 34 -14.62 4.97 11.66
CA SER A 34 -15.32 5.81 10.67
C SER A 34 -16.57 5.12 10.15
N ALA A 35 -16.50 3.84 9.76
CA ALA A 35 -17.66 3.09 9.29
C ALA A 35 -18.76 2.96 10.36
N ALA A 36 -18.38 2.66 11.61
CA ALA A 36 -19.32 2.54 12.71
C ALA A 36 -20.08 3.85 12.97
N VAL A 37 -19.40 4.99 12.90
CA VAL A 37 -20.05 6.30 13.05
C VAL A 37 -21.02 6.57 11.91
N HIS A 38 -20.64 6.26 10.66
CA HIS A 38 -21.55 6.40 9.51
C HIS A 38 -22.78 5.49 9.62
N PHE A 39 -22.62 4.26 10.12
CA PHE A 39 -23.76 3.38 10.41
C PHE A 39 -24.66 3.94 11.50
N LEU A 40 -24.09 4.42 12.60
CA LEU A 40 -24.86 5.00 13.70
C LEU A 40 -25.61 6.27 13.28
N TRP A 41 -25.01 7.07 12.39
CA TRP A 41 -25.64 8.25 11.82
C TRP A 41 -26.75 7.89 10.82
N ALA A 42 -26.53 6.89 9.96
CA ALA A 42 -27.46 6.50 8.91
C ALA A 42 -28.65 5.69 9.44
N TRP A 43 -28.43 4.79 10.40
CA TRP A 43 -29.42 3.88 10.95
C TRP A 43 -30.78 4.52 11.31
N PRO A 44 -30.84 5.57 12.16
CA PRO A 44 -32.12 6.19 12.51
C PRO A 44 -32.82 6.88 11.33
N ARG A 45 -32.09 7.19 10.25
CA ARG A 45 -32.58 7.94 9.09
C ARG A 45 -33.09 7.04 7.95
N LEU A 46 -32.99 5.72 8.10
CA LEU A 46 -33.47 4.76 7.09
C LEU A 46 -35.00 4.72 6.95
N ALA A 47 -35.72 5.22 7.96
CA ALA A 47 -37.17 5.28 7.95
C ALA A 47 -37.73 6.44 7.10
N GLU A 48 -36.86 7.32 6.58
CA GLU A 48 -37.24 8.46 5.75
C GLU A 48 -36.89 8.19 4.26
N PRO A 49 -37.80 7.60 3.47
CA PRO A 49 -37.50 7.14 2.10
C PRO A 49 -37.19 8.26 1.10
N ALA A 50 -37.41 9.53 1.47
CA ALA A 50 -37.08 10.68 0.63
C ALA A 50 -35.61 11.10 0.73
N ASP A 51 -34.87 10.64 1.75
CA ASP A 51 -33.45 10.95 1.89
C ASP A 51 -32.58 9.79 1.38
N ALA A 52 -31.87 10.02 0.28
CA ALA A 52 -30.95 9.04 -0.28
C ALA A 52 -29.63 8.91 0.51
N ARG A 53 -29.31 9.89 1.37
CA ARG A 53 -28.01 9.99 2.06
C ARG A 53 -27.71 8.79 2.95
N PRO A 54 -28.64 8.31 3.80
CA PRO A 54 -28.37 7.18 4.69
C PRO A 54 -27.90 5.95 3.91
N TYR A 55 -28.50 5.67 2.75
CA TYR A 55 -28.10 4.54 1.90
C TYR A 55 -26.68 4.68 1.35
N VAL A 56 -26.28 5.88 0.90
CA VAL A 56 -24.92 6.14 0.41
C VAL A 56 -23.91 6.00 1.54
N PHE A 57 -24.22 6.50 2.74
CA PHE A 57 -23.33 6.36 3.91
C PHE A 57 -23.25 4.93 4.43
N LEU A 58 -24.33 4.14 4.36
CA LEU A 58 -24.28 2.71 4.63
C LEU A 58 -23.39 1.98 3.62
N LEU A 59 -23.55 2.26 2.32
CA LEU A 59 -22.73 1.65 1.28
C LEU A 59 -21.25 2.02 1.45
N GLY A 60 -20.96 3.30 1.68
CA GLY A 60 -19.61 3.80 1.95
C GLY A 60 -19.01 3.21 3.23
N GLY A 61 -19.80 3.08 4.29
CA GLY A 61 -19.38 2.44 5.54
C GLY A 61 -19.05 0.97 5.34
N ALA A 62 -19.91 0.21 4.65
CA ALA A 62 -19.67 -1.20 4.33
C ALA A 62 -18.40 -1.38 3.47
N PHE A 63 -18.21 -0.52 2.48
CA PHE A 63 -16.99 -0.50 1.67
C PHE A 63 -15.74 -0.22 2.52
N THR A 64 -15.84 0.72 3.46
CA THR A 64 -14.73 1.06 4.37
C THR A 64 -14.38 -0.11 5.30
N VAL A 65 -15.38 -0.85 5.78
CA VAL A 65 -15.16 -2.10 6.54
C VAL A 65 -14.43 -3.13 5.67
N ALA A 66 -14.83 -3.30 4.40
CA ALA A 66 -14.16 -4.22 3.49
C ALA A 66 -12.68 -3.84 3.30
N ILE A 67 -12.36 -2.55 3.16
CA ILE A 67 -10.97 -2.06 3.10
C ILE A 67 -10.22 -2.37 4.40
N ALA A 68 -10.84 -2.17 5.56
CA ALA A 68 -10.23 -2.48 6.85
C ALA A 68 -9.88 -3.97 6.97
N VAL A 69 -10.82 -4.85 6.61
CA VAL A 69 -10.61 -6.31 6.60
C VAL A 69 -9.50 -6.69 5.62
N ALA A 70 -9.52 -6.14 4.41
CA ALA A 70 -8.49 -6.39 3.40
C ALA A 70 -7.11 -5.91 3.89
N THR A 71 -7.03 -4.79 4.60
CA THR A 71 -5.77 -4.23 5.12
C THR A 71 -5.12 -5.16 6.13
N LEU A 72 -5.93 -5.89 6.91
CA LEU A 72 -5.46 -6.89 7.88
C LEU A 72 -5.13 -8.25 7.25
N ARG A 73 -5.83 -8.64 6.18
CA ARG A 73 -5.71 -9.99 5.58
C ARG A 73 -4.72 -10.09 4.42
N ALA A 74 -4.61 -9.07 3.59
CA ALA A 74 -3.81 -9.15 2.38
C ALA A 74 -2.32 -8.96 2.70
N ASP A 75 -1.42 -9.51 1.88
CA ASP A 75 0.00 -9.10 1.90
C ASP A 75 0.15 -7.67 1.34
N GLU A 76 1.31 -7.02 1.46
CA GLU A 76 1.43 -5.57 1.19
C GLU A 76 0.94 -5.16 -0.21
N TYR A 77 -0.22 -4.48 -0.31
CA TYR A 77 -0.78 -3.97 -1.57
C TYR A 77 -0.91 -2.45 -1.55
N ARG A 78 -0.01 -1.77 -2.24
CA ARG A 78 0.05 -0.30 -2.31
C ARG A 78 -1.23 0.34 -2.86
N ARG A 79 -1.91 -0.34 -3.80
CA ARG A 79 -3.21 0.10 -4.36
C ARG A 79 -4.33 0.08 -3.31
N LEU A 80 -4.30 -0.89 -2.39
CA LEU A 80 -5.27 -0.97 -1.29
C LEU A 80 -5.11 0.21 -0.33
N TYR A 81 -3.88 0.63 -0.05
CA TYR A 81 -3.63 1.78 0.82
C TYR A 81 -4.04 3.11 0.17
N ALA A 82 -3.77 3.27 -1.13
CA ALA A 82 -4.27 4.42 -1.89
C ALA A 82 -5.80 4.46 -1.92
N LEU A 83 -6.44 3.31 -2.08
CA LEU A 83 -7.90 3.18 -2.04
C LEU A 83 -8.44 3.58 -0.66
N GLY A 84 -7.87 3.06 0.43
CA GLY A 84 -8.27 3.41 1.80
C GLY A 84 -8.11 4.90 2.10
N ALA A 85 -6.96 5.49 1.72
CA ALA A 85 -6.74 6.93 1.85
C ALA A 85 -7.75 7.73 1.03
N GLY A 86 -8.01 7.32 -0.22
CA GLY A 86 -8.96 7.98 -1.12
C GLY A 86 -10.39 7.94 -0.60
N THR A 87 -10.85 6.80 -0.07
CA THR A 87 -12.19 6.65 0.50
C THR A 87 -12.40 7.55 1.71
N LEU A 88 -11.44 7.58 2.65
CA LEU A 88 -11.53 8.45 3.82
C LEU A 88 -11.42 9.93 3.44
N ALA A 89 -10.56 10.28 2.49
CA ALA A 89 -10.46 11.64 1.96
C ALA A 89 -11.76 12.07 1.27
N ALA A 90 -12.46 11.16 0.59
CA ALA A 90 -13.77 11.45 -0.01
C ALA A 90 -14.82 11.78 1.06
N PHE A 91 -14.83 11.13 2.22
CA PHE A 91 -15.72 11.49 3.33
C PHE A 91 -15.39 12.85 3.95
N LEU A 92 -14.10 13.20 4.04
CA LEU A 92 -13.65 14.52 4.49
C LEU A 92 -14.11 15.61 3.51
N ALA A 93 -13.76 15.45 2.24
CA ALA A 93 -14.10 16.40 1.19
C ALA A 93 -15.62 16.52 0.98
N GLY A 94 -16.34 15.40 1.03
CA GLY A 94 -17.80 15.38 0.95
C GLY A 94 -18.45 16.15 2.10
N TYR A 95 -17.95 16.00 3.32
CA TYR A 95 -18.45 16.74 4.48
C TYR A 95 -18.19 18.26 4.36
N ALA A 96 -17.00 18.65 3.93
CA ALA A 96 -16.65 20.06 3.71
C ALA A 96 -17.46 20.67 2.55
N GLY A 97 -17.55 19.97 1.42
CA GLY A 97 -18.33 20.41 0.27
C GLY A 97 -19.83 20.53 0.57
N TRP A 98 -20.35 19.66 1.44
CA TRP A 98 -21.74 19.69 1.88
C TRP A 98 -22.04 20.87 2.80
N HIS A 99 -21.20 21.10 3.81
CA HIS A 99 -21.43 22.17 4.79
C HIS A 99 -20.91 23.55 4.35
N GLY A 100 -20.06 23.61 3.32
CA GLY A 100 -19.51 24.84 2.77
C GLY A 100 -18.85 25.72 3.84
N GLY A 101 -19.24 27.00 3.90
CA GLY A 101 -18.73 27.92 4.93
C GLY A 101 -19.16 27.59 6.38
N GLY A 102 -20.15 26.70 6.56
CA GLY A 102 -20.69 26.30 7.86
C GLY A 102 -20.03 25.08 8.48
N THR A 103 -19.00 24.49 7.86
CA THR A 103 -18.39 23.23 8.31
C THR A 103 -17.93 23.27 9.77
N ALA A 104 -17.30 24.36 10.20
CA ALA A 104 -16.79 24.47 11.57
C ALA A 104 -17.94 24.47 12.61
N ALA A 105 -19.02 25.20 12.33
CA ALA A 105 -20.19 25.25 13.20
C ALA A 105 -20.92 23.90 13.25
N ALA A 106 -21.10 23.25 12.09
CA ALA A 106 -21.69 21.93 11.99
C ALA A 106 -20.90 20.88 12.79
N LEU A 107 -19.57 20.92 12.66
CA LEU A 107 -18.68 20.01 13.38
C LEU A 107 -18.76 20.23 14.89
N ALA A 108 -18.79 21.48 15.35
CA ALA A 108 -18.91 21.79 16.78
C ALA A 108 -20.26 21.38 17.38
N SER A 109 -21.31 21.34 16.56
CA SER A 109 -22.66 20.98 16.99
C SER A 109 -22.95 19.47 16.99
N ASP A 110 -22.13 18.66 16.32
CA ASP A 110 -22.35 17.23 16.17
C ASP A 110 -21.14 16.41 16.70
N PRO A 111 -21.26 15.80 17.90
CA PRO A 111 -20.17 15.01 18.46
C PRO A 111 -19.83 13.78 17.62
N LEU A 112 -20.78 13.20 16.87
CA LEU A 112 -20.49 12.10 15.95
C LEU A 112 -19.63 12.59 14.78
N ALA A 113 -19.90 13.79 14.27
CA ALA A 113 -19.07 14.38 13.22
C ALA A 113 -17.63 14.60 13.70
N ILE A 114 -17.41 15.06 14.94
CA ILE A 114 -16.07 15.21 15.51
C ILE A 114 -15.32 13.87 15.49
N VAL A 115 -15.95 12.80 15.97
CA VAL A 115 -15.35 11.46 15.99
C VAL A 115 -15.08 10.95 14.58
N ALA A 116 -16.04 11.09 13.66
CA ALA A 116 -15.87 10.66 12.27
C ALA A 116 -14.68 11.37 11.59
N LYS A 117 -14.64 12.70 11.64
CA LYS A 117 -13.58 13.46 10.98
C LYS A 117 -12.22 13.24 11.63
N GLY A 118 -12.17 13.11 12.96
CA GLY A 118 -10.95 12.72 13.67
C GLY A 118 -10.42 11.36 13.22
N ALA A 119 -11.29 10.35 13.16
CA ALA A 119 -10.94 9.01 12.68
C ALA A 119 -10.48 9.03 11.22
N GLU A 120 -11.17 9.79 10.35
CA GLU A 120 -10.82 9.91 8.93
C GLU A 120 -9.46 10.56 8.72
N VAL A 121 -9.13 11.65 9.42
CA VAL A 121 -7.81 12.29 9.32
C VAL A 121 -6.69 11.35 9.74
N VAL A 122 -6.85 10.67 10.87
CA VAL A 122 -5.85 9.70 11.36
C VAL A 122 -5.73 8.52 10.39
N GLY A 123 -6.86 8.02 9.87
CA GLY A 123 -6.87 6.93 8.90
C GLY A 123 -6.21 7.30 7.57
N VAL A 124 -6.48 8.51 7.03
CA VAL A 124 -5.81 9.02 5.83
C VAL A 124 -4.30 9.09 6.06
N ALA A 125 -3.86 9.67 7.19
CA ALA A 125 -2.44 9.76 7.51
C ALA A 125 -1.80 8.36 7.62
N ALA A 126 -2.47 7.39 8.25
CA ALA A 126 -1.99 6.03 8.38
C ALA A 126 -1.89 5.31 7.03
N PHE A 127 -2.92 5.42 6.17
CA PHE A 127 -2.90 4.82 4.83
C PHE A 127 -1.85 5.47 3.92
N LEU A 128 -1.66 6.78 4.00
CA LEU A 128 -0.61 7.48 3.25
C LEU A 128 0.79 7.10 3.75
N ALA A 129 0.98 6.93 5.05
CA ALA A 129 2.22 6.42 5.61
C ALA A 129 2.54 5.01 5.10
N LEU A 130 1.54 4.12 5.06
CA LEU A 130 1.67 2.77 4.48
C LEU A 130 1.96 2.83 2.97
N TYR A 131 1.29 3.71 2.22
CA TYR A 131 1.53 3.92 0.80
C TYR A 131 2.96 4.40 0.50
N ARG A 132 3.54 5.22 1.39
CA ARG A 132 4.91 5.74 1.30
C ARG A 132 5.96 4.72 1.72
N LEU A 133 5.66 3.86 2.69
CA LEU A 133 6.57 2.79 3.15
C LEU A 133 6.55 1.55 2.24
N ALA A 134 5.51 1.35 1.45
CA ALA A 134 5.46 0.29 0.45
C ALA A 134 6.44 0.64 -0.70
N PRO A 135 7.48 -0.18 -0.96
CA PRO A 135 8.46 0.10 -2.01
C PRO A 135 7.79 0.29 -3.37
N PRO A 136 8.27 1.23 -4.21
CA PRO A 136 7.81 1.34 -5.59
C PRO A 136 8.20 0.06 -6.35
N THR A 137 7.19 -0.69 -6.78
CA THR A 137 7.31 -1.93 -7.56
C THR A 137 7.76 -1.67 -9.00
N SER A 138 8.94 -1.08 -9.20
CA SER A 138 9.54 -0.94 -10.53
C SER A 138 10.97 -1.49 -10.60
N VAL A 139 11.75 -1.42 -9.52
CA VAL A 139 13.18 -1.80 -9.55
C VAL A 139 13.42 -3.28 -9.25
N VAL A 140 12.43 -4.00 -8.71
CA VAL A 140 12.53 -5.44 -8.39
C VAL A 140 12.18 -6.30 -9.60
N VAL A 141 11.44 -5.76 -10.58
CA VAL A 141 11.12 -6.48 -11.82
C VAL A 141 12.33 -6.46 -12.76
N GLU A 142 13.02 -5.32 -12.89
CA GLU A 142 14.22 -5.20 -13.72
C GLU A 142 15.36 -6.14 -13.27
N ARG A 143 15.61 -6.29 -11.95
CA ARG A 143 16.67 -7.19 -11.48
C ARG A 143 16.36 -8.67 -11.72
N GLN A 144 15.07 -9.05 -11.75
CA GLN A 144 14.71 -10.45 -12.02
C GLN A 144 14.78 -10.76 -13.53
N GLU A 145 14.37 -9.82 -14.40
CA GLU A 145 14.57 -9.95 -15.85
C GLU A 145 16.07 -9.90 -16.25
N GLU A 146 16.89 -9.08 -15.58
CA GLU A 146 18.35 -9.04 -15.77
C GLU A 146 19.05 -10.31 -15.24
N ALA A 147 18.54 -10.93 -14.17
CA ALA A 147 19.08 -12.17 -13.64
C ALA A 147 18.68 -13.39 -14.48
N GLU A 148 17.46 -13.44 -15.00
CA GLU A 148 17.00 -14.51 -15.91
C GLU A 148 17.67 -14.41 -17.29
N SER A 149 17.91 -13.21 -17.83
CA SER A 149 18.63 -13.03 -19.11
C SER A 149 20.14 -13.24 -19.02
N GLY A 150 20.76 -12.99 -17.86
CA GLY A 150 22.18 -13.24 -17.64
C GLY A 150 22.56 -14.72 -17.43
N GLU A 151 21.62 -15.55 -16.97
CA GLU A 151 21.82 -17.00 -16.81
C GLU A 151 21.69 -17.77 -18.14
N GLU A 152 20.87 -17.29 -19.08
CA GLU A 152 20.75 -17.88 -20.43
C GLU A 152 21.98 -17.58 -21.33
N GLU A 153 22.65 -16.45 -21.15
CA GLU A 153 23.84 -16.10 -21.95
C GLU A 153 25.11 -16.80 -21.46
N ALA A 154 25.19 -17.13 -20.16
CA ALA A 154 26.33 -17.83 -19.56
C ALA A 154 26.38 -19.35 -19.85
N THR A 155 25.27 -19.95 -20.29
CA THR A 155 25.19 -21.40 -20.56
C THR A 155 25.50 -21.78 -22.02
N ASN A 156 25.64 -20.82 -22.94
CA ASN A 156 25.86 -21.10 -24.38
C ASN A 156 27.23 -20.63 -24.93
N GLY A 157 28.11 -20.10 -24.09
CA GLY A 157 29.37 -19.45 -24.51
C GLY A 157 30.66 -20.22 -24.23
N GLY A 158 30.60 -21.50 -23.88
CA GLY A 158 31.73 -22.25 -23.34
C GLY A 158 32.26 -23.40 -24.19
N GLU A 159 32.80 -23.15 -25.39
CA GLU A 159 33.73 -24.11 -25.99
C GLU A 159 34.89 -23.44 -26.77
N ALA A 160 36.02 -23.34 -26.06
CA ALA A 160 37.41 -23.46 -26.49
C ALA A 160 37.99 -22.52 -27.58
N ILE A 161 38.78 -21.54 -27.12
CA ILE A 161 39.97 -21.07 -27.84
C ILE A 161 41.22 -21.57 -27.10
N GLY A 162 42.13 -22.17 -27.87
CA GLY A 162 43.52 -22.41 -27.51
C GLY A 162 44.09 -23.49 -28.44
N ASP A 163 45.25 -23.39 -29.07
CA ASP A 163 46.30 -22.39 -29.13
C ASP A 163 47.19 -22.81 -30.33
N THR A 164 47.96 -21.88 -30.86
CA THR A 164 48.74 -21.97 -32.09
C THR A 164 50.13 -22.54 -31.80
N THR A 165 50.67 -23.47 -32.61
CA THR A 165 52.09 -23.42 -33.01
C THR A 165 52.48 -24.38 -34.14
N ALA A 166 53.23 -23.80 -35.08
CA ALA A 166 53.90 -24.28 -36.29
C ALA A 166 54.57 -25.68 -36.30
N SER A 167 54.57 -26.34 -37.47
CA SER A 167 55.80 -26.58 -38.26
C SER A 167 55.55 -27.29 -39.61
N ASN A 168 56.13 -26.70 -40.66
CA ASN A 168 56.80 -27.26 -41.83
C ASN A 168 56.09 -28.13 -42.90
N ASP A 169 56.28 -27.63 -44.13
CA ASP A 169 56.45 -28.32 -45.42
C ASP A 169 57.05 -29.73 -45.30
N GLU A 170 56.58 -30.68 -46.13
CA GLU A 170 57.35 -31.17 -47.29
C GLU A 170 56.59 -32.27 -48.05
N ASP A 171 56.71 -32.18 -49.37
CA ASP A 171 56.34 -33.16 -50.38
C ASP A 171 56.86 -34.57 -50.08
N ALA A 172 55.95 -35.56 -50.09
CA ALA A 172 56.23 -36.91 -50.58
C ALA A 172 54.94 -37.76 -50.57
N ARG A 173 54.28 -37.87 -51.72
CA ARG A 173 53.48 -39.05 -52.04
C ARG A 173 53.87 -39.61 -53.40
N ALA A 174 54.09 -40.92 -53.33
CA ALA A 174 54.51 -41.85 -54.35
C ALA A 174 53.48 -42.06 -55.46
#